data_AF-A0A6C0KPP0-F1
#
_entry.id   AF-A0A6C0KPP0-F1
#
_cell.length_a   1.000
_cell.length_b   1.000
_cell.length_c   1.000
_cell.angle_alpha   90.00
_cell.angle_beta   90.00
_cell.angle_gamma   90.00
#
_symmetry.space_group_name_H-M   'P 1'
#
loop_
_entity.id
_entity.type
_entity.pdbx_description
1 polymer ?
#
loop_
_entity_poly.entity_id
_entity_poly.type
_entity_poly.pdbx_seq_one_letter_code
_entity_poly.pdbx_strand_id
1 'polypeptide(L)'
;MMMLIKYPLLIPTVGHGATSLIVSPYATLASNFLSCLCIYYCSYFQRVTLLIVFSIYHIADDFNIKNKLYKYSWSSLFHLAWLKWPLLSKCYLTLVHTPRHYFNIYKRKLRVTQQFIIGVGTSLVAIPFLNANLDSKLNSIFGELWYVGPIIAHIIVHSYYNNFLT
;
A
#
# COMPACT_ATOMS: atom_id res chain seq x y z
N MET A 1 -20.20 -23.75 -1.15
CA MET A 1 -20.28 -22.49 -1.92
C MET A 1 -18.87 -21.99 -2.15
N MET A 2 -18.40 -21.98 -3.40
CA MET A 2 -17.02 -21.58 -3.73
C MET A 2 -16.89 -20.06 -3.57
N MET A 3 -16.08 -19.60 -2.60
CA MET A 3 -15.84 -18.17 -2.41
C MET A 3 -14.97 -17.63 -3.55
N LEU A 4 -15.59 -16.90 -4.49
CA LEU A 4 -14.87 -16.16 -5.52
C LEU A 4 -14.20 -14.94 -4.90
N ILE A 5 -12.88 -15.01 -4.70
CA ILE A 5 -12.06 -13.88 -4.27
C ILE A 5 -11.93 -12.92 -5.46
N LYS A 6 -12.43 -11.69 -5.32
CA LYS A 6 -12.45 -10.69 -6.42
C LYS A 6 -11.03 -10.24 -6.82
N TYR A 7 -10.08 -10.23 -5.87
CA TYR A 7 -8.72 -9.72 -6.08
C TYR A 7 -7.63 -10.60 -5.42
N PRO A 8 -7.40 -11.83 -5.91
CA PRO A 8 -6.48 -12.77 -5.26
C PRO A 8 -5.02 -12.27 -5.25
N LEU A 9 -4.60 -11.54 -6.30
CA LEU A 9 -3.26 -10.97 -6.42
C LEU A 9 -2.95 -9.88 -5.37
N LEU A 10 -3.97 -9.33 -4.71
CA LEU A 10 -3.79 -8.31 -3.67
C LEU A 10 -3.57 -8.90 -2.28
N ILE A 11 -3.81 -10.20 -2.06
CA ILE A 11 -3.67 -10.82 -0.73
C ILE A 11 -2.25 -10.60 -0.14
N PRO A 12 -1.15 -10.82 -0.88
CA PRO A 12 0.20 -10.53 -0.38
C PRO A 12 0.43 -9.03 -0.15
N THR A 13 -0.25 -8.19 -0.95
CA THR A 13 -0.16 -6.74 -0.91
C THR A 13 -0.97 -6.13 0.24
N VAL A 14 -1.99 -6.79 0.79
CA VAL A 14 -2.73 -6.25 1.95
C VAL A 14 -1.88 -6.36 3.22
N GLY A 15 -1.27 -7.52 3.46
CA GLY A 15 -0.54 -7.79 4.69
C GLY A 15 0.76 -7.00 4.86
N HIS A 16 1.48 -6.68 3.78
CA HIS A 16 2.75 -5.96 3.91
C HIS A 16 2.57 -4.57 4.52
N GLY A 17 1.42 -3.91 4.30
CA GLY A 17 1.10 -2.63 4.93
C GLY A 17 1.04 -2.69 6.46
N ALA A 18 0.64 -3.83 7.02
CA ALA A 18 0.53 -4.04 8.47
C ALA A 18 1.88 -4.23 9.16
N THR A 19 2.95 -4.52 8.42
CA THR A 19 4.30 -4.71 8.99
C THR A 19 4.78 -3.47 9.77
N SER A 20 4.35 -2.27 9.35
CA SER A 20 4.66 -1.01 10.01
C SER A 20 4.16 -0.93 11.46
N LEU A 21 3.08 -1.63 11.83
CA LEU A 21 2.55 -1.66 13.20
C LEU A 21 3.55 -2.23 14.22
N ILE A 22 4.43 -3.14 13.78
CA ILE A 22 5.42 -3.78 14.67
C ILE A 22 6.61 -2.86 14.94
N VAL A 23 6.98 -2.06 13.95
CA VAL A 23 8.12 -1.13 14.04
C VAL A 23 7.68 0.16 14.72
N SER A 24 6.49 0.67 14.37
CA SER A 24 5.95 1.89 14.96
C SER A 24 4.42 1.87 15.06
N PRO A 25 3.89 1.32 16.16
CA PRO A 25 2.45 1.19 16.33
C PRO A 25 1.78 2.55 16.37
N TYR A 26 2.27 3.50 17.18
CA TYR A 26 1.64 4.81 17.35
C TYR A 26 1.64 5.64 16.06
N ALA A 27 2.77 5.71 15.35
CA ALA A 27 2.83 6.45 14.08
C ALA A 27 1.94 5.79 13.02
N THR A 28 1.90 4.46 12.98
CA THR A 28 1.04 3.73 12.03
C THR A 28 -0.44 3.97 12.33
N LEU A 29 -0.87 3.90 13.60
CA LEU A 29 -2.25 4.15 14.00
C LEU A 29 -2.66 5.60 13.76
N ALA A 30 -1.83 6.57 14.16
CA ALA A 30 -2.09 7.98 13.94
C ALA A 30 -2.17 8.31 12.44
N SER A 31 -1.23 7.80 11.64
CA SER A 31 -1.23 8.00 10.19
C SER A 31 -2.46 7.39 9.51
N ASN A 32 -2.89 6.20 9.93
CA ASN A 32 -4.13 5.59 9.43
C ASN A 32 -5.35 6.44 9.79
N PHE A 33 -5.48 6.86 11.05
CA PHE A 33 -6.59 7.69 11.50
C PHE A 33 -6.67 9.01 10.72
N LEU A 34 -5.56 9.75 10.67
CA LEU A 34 -5.50 11.04 9.97
C LEU A 34 -5.73 10.89 8.47
N SER A 35 -5.11 9.91 7.82
CA SER A 35 -5.27 9.70 6.37
C SER A 35 -6.70 9.29 6.03
N CYS A 36 -7.33 8.42 6.81
CA CYS A 36 -8.73 8.04 6.61
C CYS A 36 -9.66 9.24 6.81
N LEU A 37 -9.43 10.06 7.85
CA LEU A 37 -10.23 11.26 8.10
C LEU A 37 -10.08 12.28 6.96
N CYS A 38 -8.86 12.52 6.48
CA CYS A 38 -8.63 13.38 5.33
C CYS A 38 -9.32 12.86 4.06
N ILE A 39 -9.17 11.57 3.76
CA ILE A 39 -9.79 10.95 2.57
C ILE A 39 -11.30 10.96 2.62
N TYR A 40 -11.90 10.82 3.80
CA TYR A 40 -13.35 10.91 3.98
C TYR A 40 -13.91 12.23 3.43
N TYR A 41 -13.22 13.35 3.68
CA TYR A 41 -13.63 14.68 3.19
C TYR A 41 -13.19 15.00 1.76
N CYS A 42 -12.40 14.14 1.11
CA CYS A 42 -12.00 14.33 -0.29
C CYS A 42 -13.09 13.88 -1.26
N SER A 43 -13.28 14.63 -2.35
CA SER A 43 -14.09 14.21 -3.49
C SER A 43 -13.46 13.01 -4.22
N TYR A 44 -14.24 12.29 -5.03
CA TYR A 44 -13.73 11.17 -5.84
C TYR A 44 -12.49 11.57 -6.66
N PHE A 45 -12.54 12.71 -7.35
CA PHE A 45 -11.42 13.21 -8.14
C PHE A 45 -10.17 13.45 -7.29
N GLN A 46 -10.32 14.08 -6.11
CA GLN A 46 -9.22 14.30 -5.19
C GLN A 46 -8.62 12.98 -4.68
N ARG A 47 -9.46 11.98 -4.36
CA ARG A 47 -9.00 10.64 -3.94
C ARG A 47 -8.17 9.96 -5.04
N VAL A 48 -8.62 10.05 -6.29
CA VAL A 48 -7.88 9.52 -7.46
C VAL A 48 -6.54 10.24 -7.62
N THR A 49 -6.52 11.58 -7.58
CA THR A 49 -5.29 12.37 -7.69
C THR A 49 -4.30 12.01 -6.58
N LEU A 50 -4.76 11.92 -5.33
CA LEU A 50 -3.92 11.54 -4.20
C LEU A 50 -3.35 10.13 -4.38
N LEU A 51 -4.16 9.15 -4.80
CA LEU A 51 -3.70 7.79 -5.06
C LEU A 51 -2.59 7.76 -6.11
N ILE A 52 -2.75 8.49 -7.23
CA ILE A 52 -1.75 8.58 -8.30
C ILE A 52 -0.45 9.20 -7.77
N VAL A 53 -0.54 10.35 -7.11
CA VAL A 53 0.63 11.09 -6.60
C VAL A 53 1.41 10.26 -5.58
N PHE A 54 0.70 9.67 -4.60
CA PHE A 54 1.35 8.83 -3.58
C PHE A 54 1.90 7.53 -4.18
N SER A 55 1.23 6.94 -5.17
CA SER A 55 1.77 5.78 -5.87
C SER A 55 3.07 6.11 -6.61
N ILE A 56 3.11 7.21 -7.36
CA ILE A 56 4.34 7.68 -8.04
C ILE A 56 5.43 7.95 -7.01
N TYR A 57 5.10 8.62 -5.90
CA TYR A 57 6.06 8.91 -4.85
C TYR A 57 6.66 7.64 -4.24
N HIS A 58 5.82 6.65 -3.91
CA HIS A 58 6.22 5.43 -3.24
C HIS A 58 7.08 4.52 -4.12
N ILE A 59 6.66 4.28 -5.37
CA ILE A 59 7.39 3.37 -6.28
C ILE A 59 8.68 4.02 -6.80
N ALA A 60 8.84 5.33 -6.68
CA ALA A 60 10.08 6.03 -7.05
C ALA A 60 11.30 5.45 -6.32
N ASP A 61 11.12 5.01 -5.07
CA ASP A 61 12.17 4.39 -4.26
C ASP A 61 12.61 3.00 -4.77
N ASP A 62 11.83 2.37 -5.64
CA ASP A 62 12.15 1.06 -6.19
C ASP A 62 13.23 1.13 -7.30
N PHE A 63 13.30 2.25 -8.02
CA PHE A 63 14.20 2.40 -9.18
C PHE A 63 15.68 2.64 -8.82
N ASN A 64 16.01 2.90 -7.55
CA ASN A 64 17.39 3.16 -7.10
C ASN A 64 18.12 4.28 -7.89
N ILE A 65 17.41 5.31 -8.33
CA ILE A 65 17.96 6.45 -9.08
C ILE A 65 18.31 7.58 -8.10
N LYS A 66 19.58 8.02 -8.09
CA LYS A 66 20.06 9.10 -7.19
C LYS A 66 19.52 10.49 -7.56
N ASN A 67 19.43 10.80 -8.86
CA ASN A 67 18.93 12.09 -9.32
C ASN A 67 17.40 12.15 -9.11
N LYS A 68 16.92 13.07 -8.27
CA LYS A 68 15.49 13.18 -7.91
C LYS A 68 14.60 13.44 -9.13
N LEU A 69 15.01 14.30 -10.05
CA LEU A 69 14.21 14.61 -11.24
C LEU A 69 14.03 13.36 -12.08
N TYR A 70 15.11 12.65 -12.42
CA TYR A 70 14.99 11.40 -13.19
C TYR A 70 14.22 10.32 -12.43
N LYS A 71 14.42 10.20 -11.12
CA LYS A 71 13.73 9.22 -10.27
C LYS A 71 12.20 9.37 -10.36
N TYR A 72 11.69 10.59 -10.18
CA TYR A 72 10.24 10.85 -10.26
C TYR A 72 9.72 10.85 -11.70
N SER A 73 10.52 11.26 -12.69
CA SER A 73 10.14 11.13 -14.11
C SER A 73 9.95 9.65 -14.51
N TRP A 74 10.89 8.78 -14.16
CA TRP A 74 10.79 7.33 -14.43
C TRP A 74 9.60 6.70 -13.72
N SER A 75 9.40 7.03 -12.44
CA SER A 75 8.25 6.58 -11.67
C SER A 75 6.92 7.00 -12.31
N SER A 76 6.84 8.25 -12.78
CA SER A 76 5.66 8.78 -13.43
C SER A 76 5.36 8.06 -14.75
N LEU A 77 6.38 7.84 -15.60
CA LEU A 77 6.24 7.08 -16.85
C LEU A 77 5.77 5.64 -16.58
N PHE A 78 6.32 5.01 -15.54
CA PHE A 78 5.91 3.67 -15.15
C PHE A 78 4.46 3.62 -14.64
N HIS A 79 4.04 4.60 -13.84
CA HIS A 79 2.66 4.71 -13.38
C HIS A 79 1.68 5.01 -14.53
N LEU A 80 2.08 5.80 -15.54
CA LEU A 80 1.26 6.00 -16.74
C LEU A 80 1.04 4.67 -17.49
N ALA A 81 2.06 3.81 -17.56
CA ALA A 81 1.90 2.47 -18.13
C ALA A 81 0.92 1.61 -17.32
N TRP A 82 0.85 1.78 -16.00
CA TRP A 82 -0.13 1.10 -15.13
C TRP A 82 -1.56 1.54 -15.38
N LEU A 83 -1.78 2.83 -15.62
CA LEU A 83 -3.10 3.35 -15.96
C LEU A 83 -3.61 2.72 -17.27
N LYS A 84 -2.71 2.51 -18.24
CA LYS A 84 -3.04 1.84 -19.49
C LYS A 84 -3.25 0.34 -19.27
N TRP A 85 -2.36 -0.32 -18.52
CA TRP A 85 -2.34 -1.78 -18.31
C TRP A 85 -2.38 -2.13 -16.81
N PRO A 86 -3.58 -2.16 -16.18
CA PRO A 86 -3.72 -2.43 -14.74
C PRO A 86 -3.24 -3.80 -14.28
N LEU A 87 -3.08 -4.77 -15.19
CA LEU A 87 -2.48 -6.05 -14.84
C LEU A 87 -0.98 -5.89 -14.52
N LEU A 88 -0.29 -4.96 -15.20
CA LEU A 88 1.12 -4.65 -14.95
C LEU A 88 1.33 -4.18 -13.52
N SER A 89 0.44 -3.31 -13.01
CA SER A 89 0.54 -2.79 -11.64
C SER A 89 0.35 -3.90 -10.62
N LYS A 90 -0.65 -4.78 -10.81
CA LYS A 90 -0.87 -5.94 -9.93
C LYS A 90 0.35 -6.86 -9.92
N CYS A 91 0.85 -7.26 -11.09
CA CYS A 91 2.03 -8.13 -11.17
C CYS A 91 3.26 -7.49 -10.54
N TYR A 92 3.52 -6.20 -10.80
CA TYR A 92 4.65 -5.50 -10.19
C TYR A 92 4.52 -5.42 -8.67
N LEU A 93 3.35 -5.03 -8.17
CA LEU A 93 3.13 -4.89 -6.73
C LEU A 93 3.30 -6.24 -6.01
N THR A 94 2.79 -7.33 -6.60
CA THR A 94 2.86 -8.67 -6.01
C THR A 94 4.25 -9.31 -6.15
N LEU A 95 4.91 -9.19 -7.30
CA LEU A 95 6.13 -9.95 -7.62
C LEU A 95 7.43 -9.18 -7.43
N VAL A 96 7.38 -7.84 -7.43
CA VAL A 96 8.58 -6.99 -7.32
C VAL A 96 8.55 -6.17 -6.05
N HIS A 97 7.53 -5.34 -5.86
CA HIS A 97 7.45 -4.40 -4.76
C HIS A 97 7.32 -5.08 -3.40
N THR A 98 6.32 -5.96 -3.24
CA THR A 98 6.05 -6.65 -1.98
C THR A 98 7.25 -7.54 -1.55
N PRO A 99 7.86 -8.36 -2.43
CA PRO A 99 9.04 -9.13 -2.06
C PRO A 99 10.25 -8.25 -1.69
N ARG A 100 10.48 -7.14 -2.41
CA ARG A 100 11.52 -6.17 -2.06
C ARG A 100 11.31 -5.58 -0.66
N HIS A 101 10.07 -5.27 -0.30
CA HIS A 101 9.71 -4.80 1.04
C HIS A 101 10.08 -5.82 2.13
N TYR A 102 9.66 -7.08 1.99
CA TYR A 102 10.01 -8.13 2.94
C TYR A 102 11.52 -8.41 3.01
N PHE A 103 12.22 -8.33 1.87
CA PHE A 103 13.67 -8.46 1.83
C PHE A 103 14.37 -7.32 2.60
N ASN A 104 13.85 -6.09 2.50
CA ASN A 104 14.36 -4.96 3.27
C ASN A 104 14.09 -5.12 4.78
N ILE A 105 12.93 -5.65 5.17
CA ILE A 105 12.64 -6.03 6.56
C ILE A 105 13.69 -7.03 7.07
N TYR A 106 13.94 -8.09 6.30
CA TYR A 106 14.93 -9.12 6.66
C TYR A 106 16.33 -8.51 6.82
N LYS A 107 16.76 -7.66 5.86
CA LYS A 107 18.06 -6.97 5.91
C LYS A 107 18.24 -6.10 7.15
N ARG A 108 17.19 -5.41 7.59
CA ARG A 108 17.21 -4.56 8.79
C ARG A 108 17.30 -5.35 10.09
N LYS A 109 16.96 -6.64 10.09
CA LYS A 109 16.98 -7.55 11.25
C LYS A 109 16.10 -7.12 12.44
N LEU A 110 15.24 -6.11 12.27
CA LEU A 110 14.36 -5.61 13.32
C LEU A 110 13.08 -6.43 13.39
N ARG A 111 12.87 -7.19 14.48
CA ARG A 111 11.59 -7.86 14.79
C ARG A 111 10.99 -8.65 13.61
N VAL A 112 11.86 -9.29 12.82
CA VAL A 112 11.51 -9.90 11.52
C VAL A 112 10.36 -10.91 11.65
N THR A 113 10.43 -11.80 12.64
CA THR A 113 9.40 -12.81 12.89
C THR A 113 8.03 -12.19 13.17
N GLN A 114 7.99 -11.13 13.99
CA GLN A 114 6.75 -10.43 14.34
C GLN A 114 6.16 -9.71 13.11
N GLN A 115 7.01 -9.08 12.29
CA GLN A 115 6.60 -8.44 11.03
C GLN A 115 6.06 -9.47 10.02
N PHE A 116 6.67 -10.65 9.93
CA PHE A 116 6.19 -11.71 9.05
C PHE A 116 4.84 -12.27 9.53
N ILE A 117 4.71 -12.55 10.83
CA ILE A 117 3.46 -13.05 11.43
C ILE A 117 2.32 -12.05 11.22
N ILE A 118 2.53 -10.76 11.49
CA ILE A 118 1.46 -9.78 11.29
C ILE A 118 1.12 -9.61 9.80
N GLY A 119 2.12 -9.69 8.91
CA GLY A 119 1.91 -9.60 7.47
C GLY A 119 1.04 -10.74 6.96
N VAL A 120 1.46 -11.99 7.21
CA VAL A 120 0.71 -13.19 6.82
C VAL A 120 -0.66 -13.23 7.50
N GLY A 121 -0.72 -12.96 8.80
CA GLY A 121 -1.96 -12.94 9.57
C GLY A 121 -2.97 -11.96 9.00
N THR A 122 -2.54 -10.72 8.70
CA THR A 122 -3.41 -9.70 8.11
C THR A 122 -3.85 -10.09 6.70
N SER A 123 -2.97 -10.66 5.87
CA SER A 123 -3.33 -11.18 4.55
C SER A 123 -4.42 -12.26 4.62
N LEU A 124 -4.30 -13.21 5.56
CA LEU A 124 -5.28 -14.27 5.76
C LEU A 124 -6.62 -13.73 6.25
N VAL A 125 -6.58 -12.81 7.23
CA VAL A 125 -7.78 -12.14 7.75
C VAL A 125 -8.46 -11.32 6.65
N ALA A 126 -7.72 -10.75 5.69
CA ALA A 126 -8.30 -9.97 4.60
C ALA A 126 -9.09 -10.82 3.58
N ILE A 127 -8.82 -12.12 3.45
CA ILE A 127 -9.49 -13.01 2.48
C ILE A 127 -11.03 -12.93 2.56
N PRO A 128 -11.68 -13.09 3.73
CA PRO A 128 -13.14 -12.95 3.83
C PRO A 128 -13.64 -11.53 3.53
N PHE A 129 -12.83 -10.50 3.76
CA PHE A 129 -13.17 -9.09 3.50
C PHE A 129 -13.00 -8.69 2.03
N LEU A 130 -12.22 -9.44 1.23
CA LEU A 130 -12.10 -9.26 -0.22
C LEU A 130 -13.32 -9.78 -1.01
N ASN A 131 -14.41 -10.11 -0.32
CA ASN A 131 -15.69 -10.49 -0.91
C ASN A 131 -16.44 -9.26 -1.43
N ALA A 132 -17.01 -9.36 -2.64
CA ALA A 132 -17.64 -8.27 -3.39
C ALA A 132 -18.75 -7.52 -2.62
N ASN A 133 -19.37 -8.15 -1.62
CA ASN A 133 -20.44 -7.53 -0.82
C ASN A 133 -19.92 -6.55 0.24
N LEU A 134 -18.69 -6.72 0.73
CA LEU A 134 -18.14 -5.86 1.78
C LEU A 134 -17.61 -4.54 1.21
N ASP A 135 -17.00 -4.59 0.03
CA ASP A 135 -16.57 -3.41 -0.72
C ASP A 135 -17.75 -2.45 -1.01
N SER A 136 -18.89 -2.98 -1.47
CA SER A 136 -20.11 -2.19 -1.67
C SER A 136 -20.61 -1.50 -0.39
N LYS A 137 -20.62 -2.22 0.74
CA LYS A 137 -20.99 -1.66 2.04
C LYS A 137 -20.00 -0.59 2.52
N LEU A 138 -18.71 -0.78 2.32
CA LEU A 138 -17.70 0.21 2.72
C LEU A 138 -17.76 1.45 1.82
N ASN A 139 -18.03 1.29 0.53
CA ASN A 139 -18.24 2.40 -0.40
C ASN A 139 -19.46 3.24 0.00
N SER A 140 -20.55 2.65 0.51
CA SER A 140 -21.72 3.43 0.96
C SER A 140 -21.47 4.19 2.27
N ILE A 141 -20.57 3.71 3.14
CA ILE A 141 -20.26 4.34 4.43
C ILE A 141 -19.16 5.39 4.30
N PHE A 142 -18.07 5.06 3.59
CA PHE A 142 -16.84 5.85 3.53
C PHE A 142 -16.62 6.53 2.17
N GLY A 143 -17.52 6.29 1.21
CA GLY A 143 -17.39 6.71 -0.19
C GLY A 143 -16.47 5.79 -0.99
N GLU A 144 -16.55 5.90 -2.31
CA GLU A 144 -15.68 5.17 -3.23
C GLU A 144 -14.19 5.45 -2.96
N LEU A 145 -13.35 4.43 -3.15
CA LEU A 145 -11.90 4.54 -2.92
C LEU A 145 -11.52 4.85 -1.46
N TRP A 146 -12.35 4.45 -0.49
CA TRP A 146 -12.05 4.58 0.96
C TRP A 146 -10.68 4.01 1.36
N TYR A 147 -10.24 2.95 0.66
CA TYR A 147 -8.96 2.28 0.89
C TYR A 147 -7.72 3.12 0.54
N VAL A 148 -7.89 4.29 -0.09
CA VAL A 148 -6.78 5.23 -0.35
C VAL A 148 -6.18 5.74 0.96
N GLY A 149 -6.98 5.91 2.01
CA GLY A 149 -6.51 6.36 3.33
C GLY A 149 -5.43 5.43 3.91
N PRO A 150 -5.73 4.13 4.09
CA PRO A 150 -4.75 3.15 4.55
C PRO A 150 -3.50 3.03 3.67
N ILE A 151 -3.64 3.18 2.34
CA ILE A 151 -2.49 3.16 1.41
C ILE A 151 -1.57 4.35 1.67
N ILE A 152 -2.13 5.57 1.71
CA ILE A 152 -1.35 6.78 2.00
C ILE A 152 -0.69 6.68 3.36
N ALA A 153 -1.41 6.20 4.36
CA ALA A 153 -0.89 6.03 5.70
C ALA A 153 0.34 5.12 5.73
N HIS A 154 0.28 3.98 5.04
CA HIS A 154 1.40 3.07 4.88
C HIS A 154 2.60 3.75 4.20
N ILE A 155 2.38 4.47 3.11
CA ILE A 155 3.44 5.15 2.35
C ILE A 155 4.15 6.19 3.22
N ILE A 156 3.40 7.05 3.92
CA ILE A 156 3.97 8.08 4.81
C ILE A 156 4.86 7.45 5.88
N VAL A 157 4.34 6.41 6.54
CA VAL A 157 5.03 5.74 7.64
C VAL A 157 6.26 5.02 7.11
N HIS A 158 6.15 4.30 5.99
CA HIS A 158 7.26 3.59 5.36
C HIS A 158 8.38 4.54 4.92
N SER A 159 8.04 5.64 4.25
CA SER A 159 9.02 6.64 3.81
C SER A 159 9.72 7.33 4.97
N TYR A 160 8.99 7.62 6.07
CA TYR A 160 9.61 8.11 7.30
C TYR A 160 10.68 7.13 7.81
N TYR A 161 10.36 5.85 7.98
CA TYR A 161 11.34 4.87 8.47
C TYR A 161 12.51 4.63 7.53
N ASN A 162 12.27 4.66 6.22
CA ASN A 162 13.35 4.48 5.26
C ASN A 162 14.35 5.63 5.31
N ASN A 163 13.91 6.86 5.54
CA ASN A 163 14.79 8.03 5.60
C ASN A 163 15.55 8.17 6.94
N PHE A 164 15.03 7.61 8.04
CA PHE A 164 15.68 7.66 9.36
C PHE A 164 16.63 6.49 9.65
N LEU A 165 16.47 5.36 8.96
CA LEU A 165 17.26 4.13 9.18
C LEU A 165 18.35 3.89 8.13
N THR A 166 18.47 4.76 7.13
CA THR A 166 19.59 4.83 6.17
C THR A 166 20.51 5.99 6.52
#